data_AF-A0A510DZI1-F1
#
_entry.id   AF-A0A510DZI1-F1
#
_cell.length_a   1.000
_cell.length_b   1.000
_cell.length_c   1.000
_cell.angle_alpha   90.00
_cell.angle_beta   90.00
_cell.angle_gamma   90.00
#
_symmetry.space_group_name_H-M   'P 1'
#
loop_
_entity.id
_entity.type
_entity.pdbx_description
1 polymer ?
#
loop_
_entity_poly.entity_id
_entity_poly.type
_entity_poly.pdbx_seq_one_letter_code
_entity_poly.pdbx_strand_id
1 'polypeptide(L)' 'MAEYIKVFEGSAYSIVEDDKATLVMLEGKPIAGSCILHGNHDLYDMQCPYLEELMKKVFS' A
#
# COMPACT_ATOMS: atom_id res chain seq x y z
N MET A 1 12.29 -4.81 -11.53
CA MET A 1 11.57 -3.82 -12.35
C MET A 1 10.38 -3.42 -11.52
N ALA A 2 10.14 -2.12 -11.29
CA ALA A 2 9.20 -1.69 -10.25
C ALA A 2 7.81 -2.31 -10.46
N GLU A 3 7.47 -3.31 -9.65
CA GLU A 3 6.19 -4.05 -9.67
C GLU A 3 5.07 -3.30 -8.92
N TYR A 4 5.30 -2.02 -8.67
CA TYR A 4 4.38 -1.07 -8.08
C TYR A 4 4.73 0.34 -8.58
N ILE A 5 3.75 1.23 -8.55
CA ILE A 5 3.88 2.63 -8.89
C ILE A 5 3.57 3.49 -7.67
N LYS A 6 4.20 4.67 -7.59
CA LYS A 6 3.81 5.70 -6.63
C LYS A 6 2.87 6.67 -7.32
N VAL A 7 1.57 6.59 -7.00
CA VAL A 7 0.53 7.41 -7.62
C VAL A 7 0.43 8.80 -6.99
N PHE A 8 0.92 8.94 -5.76
CA PHE A 8 0.96 10.23 -5.06
C PHE A 8 2.16 10.31 -4.11
N GLU A 9 2.77 11.48 -4.04
CA GLU A 9 3.80 11.85 -3.07
C GLU A 9 3.51 13.27 -2.57
N GLY A 10 3.21 13.39 -1.28
CA GLY A 10 3.00 14.66 -0.61
C GLY A 10 3.99 14.84 0.54
N SER A 11 3.91 15.98 1.22
CA SER A 11 4.85 16.34 2.28
C SER A 11 4.80 15.41 3.50
N ALA A 12 3.65 14.77 3.75
CA ALA A 12 3.41 13.92 4.92
C ALA A 12 3.01 12.49 4.57
N TYR A 13 2.40 12.28 3.40
CA TYR A 13 1.90 10.96 3.00
C TYR A 13 2.16 10.67 1.53
N SER A 14 2.27 9.40 1.21
CA SER A 14 2.36 8.87 -0.15
C SER A 14 1.34 7.78 -0.37
N ILE A 15 1.01 7.53 -1.64
CA ILE A 15 0.15 6.43 -2.05
C ILE A 15 0.92 5.62 -3.10
N VAL A 16 1.00 4.32 -2.86
CA VAL A 16 1.62 3.36 -3.76
C VAL A 16 0.62 2.27 -4.12
N GLU A 17 0.70 1.77 -5.36
CA GLU A 17 -0.26 0.83 -5.92
C GLU A 17 0.43 -0.19 -6.81
N ASP A 18 -0.08 -1.41 -6.82
CA ASP A 18 0.17 -2.41 -7.86
C ASP A 18 -1.16 -2.95 -8.42
N ASP A 19 -1.08 -3.97 -9.28
CA ASP A 19 -2.25 -4.55 -9.93
C ASP A 19 -3.30 -5.14 -8.95
N LYS A 20 -2.96 -5.35 -7.68
CA LYS A 20 -3.79 -6.06 -6.70
C LYS A 20 -4.10 -5.25 -5.44
N ALA A 21 -3.30 -4.23 -5.12
CA ALA A 21 -3.39 -3.52 -3.86
C ALA A 21 -2.94 -2.06 -3.96
N THR A 22 -3.42 -1.26 -3.01
CA THR A 22 -3.00 0.13 -2.78
C THR A 22 -2.64 0.30 -1.31
N LEU A 23 -1.57 1.04 -1.01
CA LEU A 23 -1.17 1.43 0.33
C LEU A 23 -1.10 2.94 0.46
N VAL A 24 -1.60 3.45 1.57
CA VAL A 24 -1.38 4.82 2.03
C VAL A 24 -0.30 4.76 3.11
N MET A 25 0.79 5.49 2.88
CA MET A 25 1.89 5.60 3.84
C MET A 25 1.94 7.00 4.45
N LEU A 26 1.98 7.09 5.76
CA LEU A 26 2.21 8.32 6.51
C LEU A 26 3.64 8.30 7.05
N GLU A 27 4.46 9.26 6.62
CA GLU A 27 5.88 9.33 7.00
C GLU A 27 6.64 8.00 6.78
N GLY A 28 6.32 7.31 5.69
CA GLY A 28 6.91 6.02 5.32
C GLY A 28 6.35 4.80 6.06
N LYS A 29 5.34 4.97 6.94
CA LYS A 29 4.66 3.87 7.62
C LYS A 29 3.30 3.58 6.97
N PRO A 30 2.96 2.32 6.66
CA PRO A 30 1.65 1.99 6.11
C PRO A 30 0.56 2.22 7.18
N ILE A 31 -0.47 3.00 6.84
CA ILE A 31 -1.57 3.34 7.76
C ILE A 31 -2.94 2.85 7.28
N ALA A 32 -3.10 2.72 5.96
CA ALA A 32 -4.32 2.21 5.34
C ALA A 32 -3.95 1.43 4.07
N GLY A 33 -4.79 0.48 3.71
CA GLY A 33 -4.62 -0.29 2.48
C GLY A 33 -5.95 -0.72 1.90
N SER A 34 -5.95 -0.97 0.60
CA SER A 34 -7.04 -1.61 -0.11
C SER A 34 -6.52 -2.74 -0.98
N CYS A 35 -7.31 -3.80 -1.13
CA CYS A 35 -6.99 -4.88 -2.05
C CYS A 35 -8.16 -5.18 -3.00
N ILE A 36 -7.85 -5.83 -4.11
CA ILE A 36 -8.81 -6.17 -5.16
C ILE A 36 -9.97 -7.07 -4.70
N LEU A 37 -9.79 -7.83 -3.61
CA LEU A 37 -10.83 -8.73 -3.10
C LEU A 37 -11.72 -8.11 -2.03
N HIS A 38 -11.14 -7.38 -1.07
CA HIS A 38 -11.87 -6.89 0.10
C HIS A 38 -12.22 -5.40 0.02
N GLY A 39 -11.69 -4.68 -0.97
CA GLY A 39 -11.80 -3.22 -1.01
C GLY A 39 -10.92 -2.60 0.07
N ASN A 40 -11.44 -1.61 0.79
CA ASN A 40 -10.71 -0.95 1.88
C ASN A 40 -10.66 -1.85 3.12
N HIS A 41 -9.46 -2.02 3.66
CA HIS A 41 -9.26 -2.60 4.98
C HIS A 41 -9.50 -1.56 6.06
N ASP A 42 -9.73 -2.03 7.29
CA ASP A 42 -9.72 -1.16 8.46
C ASP A 42 -8.34 -0.50 8.62
N LEU A 43 -8.32 0.67 9.26
CA LEU A 43 -7.07 1.39 9.52
C LEU A 43 -6.10 0.49 10.29
N TYR A 44 -4.85 0.46 9.84
CA TYR A 44 -3.77 -0.38 10.37
C TYR A 44 -3.98 -1.90 10.24
N ASP A 45 -5.09 -2.36 9.66
CA ASP A 45 -5.25 -3.77 9.30
C ASP A 45 -4.50 -4.05 7.98
N MET A 46 -3.29 -4.55 8.13
CA MET A 46 -2.41 -4.94 7.03
C MET A 46 -2.34 -6.46 6.85
N GLN A 47 -3.22 -7.22 7.52
CA GLN A 47 -3.22 -8.69 7.51
C GLN A 47 -3.94 -9.24 6.27
N CYS A 48 -3.56 -8.74 5.09
CA CYS A 48 -4.05 -9.22 3.82
C CYS A 48 -2.86 -9.67 2.95
N PRO A 49 -2.91 -10.88 2.36
CA PRO A 49 -1.83 -11.36 1.49
C PRO A 49 -1.44 -10.38 0.38
N TYR A 50 -2.41 -9.65 -0.18
CA TYR A 50 -2.14 -8.66 -1.23
C TYR A 50 -1.43 -7.40 -0.70
N LEU A 51 -1.83 -6.92 0.49
CA LEU A 51 -1.13 -5.80 1.14
C LEU A 51 0.28 -6.22 1.55
N GLU A 52 0.47 -7.44 2.04
CA GLU A 52 1.78 -7.99 2.36
C GLU A 52 2.70 -8.13 1.14
N GLU A 53 2.17 -8.62 0.01
CA GLU A 53 2.89 -8.67 -1.27
C GLU A 53 3.37 -7.26 -1.67
N LEU A 54 2.48 -6.27 -1.62
CA LEU A 54 2.82 -4.89 -1.97
C LEU A 54 3.83 -4.28 -1.00
N MET A 55 3.68 -4.49 0.32
CA MET A 55 4.64 -4.03 1.32
C MET A 55 6.03 -4.62 1.06
N LYS A 56 6.14 -5.92 0.74
CA LYS A 56 7.43 -6.55 0.41
C LYS A 56 8.08 -5.87 -0.80
N LYS A 57 7.32 -5.53 -1.83
CA LYS A 57 7.84 -4.80 -3.00
C LYS A 57 8.33 -3.39 -2.62
N VAL A 58 7.63 -2.70 -1.73
CA VAL A 58 7.96 -1.33 -1.30
C VAL A 58 9.20 -1.28 -0.39
N PHE A 59 9.37 -2.26 0.50
CA PHE A 59 10.43 -2.27 1.53
C PHE A 59 11.62 -3.19 1.25
N SER A 60 11.68 -3.85 0.07
CA SER A 60 12.86 -4.64 -0.35
C SER A 60 13.93 -3.81 -1.06
#